data_AF-W4LT56-F1
#
_entry.id   AF-W4LT56-F1
#
_cell.length_a   1.000
_cell.length_b   1.000
_cell.length_c   1.000
_cell.angle_alpha   90.00
_cell.angle_beta   90.00
_cell.angle_gamma   90.00
#
_symmetry.space_group_name_H-M   'P 1'
#
loop_
_entity.id
_entity.type
_entity.pdbx_description
1 polymer ?
#
loop_
_entity_poly.entity_id
_entity_poly.type
_entity_poly.pdbx_seq_one_letter_code
_entity_poly.pdbx_strand_id
1 'polypeptide(L)'
;MRIKGTVTKDGKFWLIEFPLLNAMTQGKTRKEALLMGADWVESDIDQPGFKAEVTYEGHGIVSLTCNDDTTLLALMLRRLRQQSGLSLIQVGERLGNRSPNAYGRYEQGKASPTIAKLNELVRAVAPDRELALSI
;
A
#
# COMPACT_ATOMS: atom_id res chain seq x y z
N MET A 1 8.82 -3.79 6.54
CA MET A 1 8.66 -2.83 5.42
C MET A 1 8.08 -1.52 5.94
N ARG A 2 8.40 -0.38 5.31
CA ARG A 2 7.82 0.92 5.64
C ARG A 2 7.26 1.63 4.41
N ILE A 3 6.02 2.12 4.50
CA ILE A 3 5.36 2.93 3.46
C ILE A 3 5.30 4.38 3.92
N LYS A 4 5.82 5.30 3.11
CA LYS A 4 5.75 6.74 3.40
C LYS A 4 4.37 7.31 3.08
N GLY A 5 3.94 8.25 3.91
CA GLY A 5 2.75 9.06 3.72
C GLY A 5 2.95 10.49 4.20
N THR A 6 1.89 11.26 4.15
CA THR A 6 1.87 12.66 4.62
C THR A 6 0.72 12.92 5.58
N VAL A 7 0.91 13.86 6.50
CA VAL A 7 -0.13 14.37 7.39
C VAL A 7 -0.11 15.90 7.40
N THR A 8 -1.23 16.51 7.03
CA THR A 8 -1.35 17.97 6.82
C THR A 8 -2.61 18.50 7.48
N LYS A 9 -2.56 19.71 8.04
CA LYS A 9 -3.75 20.37 8.58
C LYS A 9 -4.53 21.06 7.46
N ASP A 10 -5.83 20.78 7.37
CA ASP A 10 -6.76 21.43 6.45
C ASP A 10 -8.03 21.88 7.20
N GLY A 11 -8.19 23.20 7.33
CA GLY A 11 -9.26 23.81 8.12
C GLY A 11 -9.31 23.28 9.56
N LYS A 12 -10.38 22.55 9.87
CA LYS A 12 -10.65 21.95 11.20
C LYS A 12 -10.13 20.52 11.34
N PHE A 13 -9.56 19.94 10.29
CA PHE A 13 -9.14 18.55 10.23
C PHE A 13 -7.63 18.42 9.98
N TRP A 14 -7.15 17.21 10.22
CA TRP A 14 -5.85 16.73 9.79
C TRP A 14 -6.09 15.62 8.78
N LEU A 15 -5.60 15.81 7.57
CA LEU A 15 -5.66 14.84 6.49
C LEU A 15 -4.42 13.95 6.58
N ILE A 16 -4.61 12.66 6.41
CA ILE A 16 -3.52 11.69 6.29
C ILE A 16 -3.64 10.94 4.98
N GLU A 17 -2.53 10.77 4.29
CA GLU A 17 -2.48 10.18 2.95
C GLU A 17 -1.34 9.18 2.81
N PHE A 18 -1.63 8.04 2.18
CA PHE A 18 -0.63 7.08 1.70
C PHE A 18 -0.79 6.89 0.19
N PRO A 19 -0.08 7.67 -0.64
CA PRO A 19 -0.26 7.66 -2.10
C PRO A 19 0.00 6.30 -2.77
N LEU A 20 0.89 5.49 -2.19
CA LEU A 20 1.17 4.12 -2.67
C LEU A 20 -0.01 3.17 -2.46
N LEU A 21 -0.89 3.45 -1.49
CA LEU A 21 -2.06 2.63 -1.18
C LEU A 21 -3.36 3.24 -1.74
N ASN A 22 -3.30 4.39 -2.42
CA ASN A 22 -4.47 5.20 -2.75
C ASN A 22 -5.35 5.51 -1.53
N ALA A 23 -4.73 5.66 -0.36
CA ALA A 23 -5.44 5.81 0.90
C ALA A 23 -5.45 7.27 1.35
N MET A 24 -6.62 7.73 1.78
CA MET A 24 -6.80 9.03 2.42
C MET A 24 -7.87 8.90 3.51
N THR A 25 -7.61 9.50 4.66
CA THR A 25 -8.62 9.68 5.72
C THR A 25 -8.28 10.94 6.53
N GLN A 26 -9.04 11.21 7.58
CA GLN A 26 -8.88 12.43 8.37
C GLN A 26 -9.28 12.26 9.84
N GLY A 27 -8.69 13.08 10.70
CA GLY A 27 -9.06 13.23 12.11
C GLY A 27 -9.22 14.71 12.50
N LYS A 28 -9.82 15.02 13.65
CA LYS A 28 -9.88 16.41 14.15
C LYS A 28 -8.56 16.84 14.77
N THR A 29 -7.77 15.89 15.24
CA THR A 29 -6.39 16.10 15.70
C THR A 29 -5.40 15.30 14.86
N ARG A 30 -4.12 15.69 14.87
CA ARG A 30 -3.05 14.92 14.20
C ARG A 30 -2.97 13.49 14.75
N LYS A 31 -3.14 13.32 16.07
CA LYS A 31 -3.13 12.00 16.72
C LYS A 31 -4.28 11.14 16.19
N GLU A 32 -5.47 11.70 16.08
CA GLU A 32 -6.62 11.00 15.49
C GLU A 32 -6.36 10.64 14.03
N ALA A 33 -5.83 11.57 13.21
CA ALA A 33 -5.52 11.28 11.81
C ALA A 33 -4.54 10.11 11.67
N LEU A 34 -3.50 10.03 12.51
CA LEU A 34 -2.56 8.89 12.53
C LEU A 34 -3.28 7.56 12.83
N LEU A 35 -4.17 7.56 13.85
CA LEU A 35 -4.99 6.39 14.19
C LEU A 35 -5.89 6.00 13.01
N MET A 36 -6.57 6.97 12.41
CA MET A 36 -7.44 6.71 11.25
C MET A 36 -6.66 6.13 10.07
N GLY A 37 -5.41 6.56 9.85
CA GLY A 37 -4.54 6.00 8.82
C GLY A 37 -4.23 4.52 9.05
N ALA A 38 -3.93 4.13 10.29
CA ALA A 38 -3.74 2.72 10.66
C ALA A 38 -5.05 1.93 10.50
N ASP A 39 -6.15 2.46 11.04
CA ASP A 39 -7.46 1.83 10.99
C ASP A 39 -7.94 1.59 9.55
N TRP A 40 -7.66 2.52 8.63
CA TRP A 40 -7.98 2.35 7.20
C TRP A 40 -7.28 1.11 6.62
N VAL A 41 -5.99 0.92 6.95
CA VAL A 41 -5.20 -0.22 6.46
C VAL A 41 -5.68 -1.52 7.08
N GLU A 42 -5.93 -1.54 8.38
CA GLU A 42 -6.47 -2.71 9.08
C GLU A 42 -7.86 -3.09 8.52
N SER A 43 -8.72 -2.10 8.28
CA SER A 43 -10.08 -2.33 7.75
C SER A 43 -10.07 -2.83 6.31
N ASP A 44 -9.13 -2.39 5.47
CA ASP A 44 -9.05 -2.84 4.07
C ASP A 44 -8.43 -4.23 3.90
N ILE A 45 -7.61 -4.63 4.89
CA ILE A 45 -7.03 -5.97 4.97
C ILE A 45 -8.01 -6.95 5.60
N ASP A 46 -8.76 -6.52 6.62
CA ASP A 46 -9.81 -7.30 7.30
C ASP A 46 -9.37 -8.72 7.69
N GLN A 47 -8.13 -8.83 8.21
CA GLN A 47 -7.54 -10.09 8.63
C GLN A 47 -7.34 -10.10 10.15
N PRO A 48 -7.88 -11.10 10.87
CA PRO A 48 -7.68 -11.23 12.31
C PRO A 48 -6.19 -11.24 12.68
N GLY A 49 -5.82 -10.38 13.63
CA GLY A 49 -4.44 -10.28 14.11
C GLY A 49 -3.49 -9.44 13.26
N PHE A 50 -3.92 -8.96 12.08
CA PHE A 50 -3.14 -7.95 11.36
C PHE A 50 -3.17 -6.62 12.14
N LYS A 51 -2.01 -6.00 12.28
CA LYS A 51 -1.86 -4.71 12.98
C LYS A 51 -0.96 -3.77 12.21
N ALA A 52 -1.44 -2.55 12.04
CA ALA A 52 -0.74 -1.46 11.39
C ALA A 52 -0.43 -0.35 12.41
N GLU A 53 0.67 0.35 12.20
CA GLU A 53 1.06 1.50 13.00
C GLU A 53 1.48 2.63 12.09
N VAL A 54 1.05 3.86 12.42
CA VAL A 54 1.49 5.06 11.74
C VAL A 54 2.24 5.97 12.70
N THR A 55 3.50 6.23 12.37
CA THR A 55 4.40 7.09 13.15
C THR A 55 4.62 8.41 12.45
N TYR A 56 4.62 9.50 13.21
CA TYR A 56 4.96 10.83 12.72
C TYR A 56 6.47 11.04 12.74
N GLU A 57 7.04 11.39 11.59
CA GLU A 57 8.49 11.52 11.38
C GLU A 57 8.97 12.99 11.40
N GLY A 58 8.05 13.94 11.54
CA GLY A 58 8.35 15.37 11.42
C GLY A 58 8.01 15.95 10.04
N HIS A 59 7.95 17.28 9.95
CA HIS A 59 7.70 18.02 8.69
C HIS A 59 6.50 17.53 7.85
N GLY A 60 5.44 17.04 8.49
CA GLY A 60 4.27 16.50 7.79
C GLY A 60 4.48 15.12 7.18
N ILE A 61 5.60 14.45 7.45
CA ILE A 61 5.90 13.09 6.96
C ILE A 61 5.44 12.06 8.00
N VAL A 62 4.87 10.96 7.51
CA VAL A 62 4.52 9.79 8.32
C VAL A 62 5.03 8.50 7.70
N SER A 63 5.17 7.49 8.55
CA SER A 63 5.57 6.13 8.18
C SER A 63 4.51 5.15 8.62
N LEU A 64 4.02 4.33 7.69
CA LEU A 64 3.19 3.16 7.96
C LEU A 64 4.07 1.90 8.05
N THR A 65 3.91 1.15 9.14
CA THR A 65 4.51 -0.17 9.37
C THR A 65 3.44 -1.16 9.83
N CYS A 66 3.76 -2.46 9.83
CA CYS A 66 2.83 -3.50 10.27
C CYS A 66 3.55 -4.73 10.82
N ASN A 67 2.79 -5.67 11.37
CA ASN A 67 3.31 -6.97 11.84
C ASN A 67 3.41 -8.05 10.74
N ASP A 68 2.85 -7.81 9.55
CA ASP A 68 2.92 -8.74 8.42
C ASP A 68 3.16 -8.00 7.09
N ASP A 69 4.43 -7.94 6.69
CA ASP A 69 4.85 -7.28 5.45
C ASP A 69 4.25 -7.93 4.20
N THR A 70 3.99 -9.24 4.21
CA THR A 70 3.46 -9.93 3.02
C THR A 70 2.02 -9.50 2.75
N THR A 71 1.22 -9.38 3.80
CA THR A 71 -0.15 -8.91 3.71
C THR A 71 -0.22 -7.43 3.31
N LEU A 72 0.68 -6.59 3.84
CA LEU A 72 0.75 -5.19 3.41
C LEU A 72 1.23 -5.03 1.95
N LEU A 73 2.18 -5.86 1.50
CA LEU A 73 2.61 -5.91 0.10
C LEU A 73 1.48 -6.34 -0.83
N ALA A 74 0.68 -7.33 -0.42
CA ALA A 74 -0.47 -7.80 -1.16
C ALA A 74 -1.50 -6.68 -1.37
N LEU A 75 -1.80 -5.93 -0.31
CA LEU A 75 -2.63 -4.73 -0.37
C LEU A 75 -2.05 -3.69 -1.34
N MET A 76 -0.75 -3.37 -1.22
CA MET A 76 -0.09 -2.40 -2.09
C MET A 76 -0.21 -2.77 -3.57
N LEU A 77 0.11 -4.02 -3.93
CA LEU A 77 0.02 -4.51 -5.31
C LEU A 77 -1.42 -4.46 -5.85
N ARG A 78 -2.40 -4.78 -5.00
CA ARG A 78 -3.83 -4.64 -5.30
C ARG A 78 -4.22 -3.20 -5.62
N ARG A 79 -3.80 -2.26 -4.78
CA ARG A 79 -4.09 -0.83 -4.94
C ARG A 79 -3.43 -0.24 -6.17
N LEU A 80 -2.16 -0.55 -6.43
CA LEU A 80 -1.45 -0.10 -7.64
C LEU A 80 -2.11 -0.61 -8.93
N ARG A 81 -2.52 -1.88 -8.96
CA ARG A 81 -3.23 -2.44 -10.12
C ARG A 81 -4.57 -1.73 -10.34
N GLN A 82 -5.36 -1.55 -9.27
CA GLN A 82 -6.66 -0.89 -9.32
C GLN A 82 -6.54 0.58 -9.79
N GLN A 83 -5.58 1.33 -9.24
CA GLN A 83 -5.27 2.69 -9.67
C GLN A 83 -4.92 2.77 -11.16
N SER A 84 -4.29 1.72 -11.69
CA SER A 84 -3.88 1.64 -13.09
C SER A 84 -4.99 1.10 -14.02
N GLY A 85 -6.16 0.75 -13.48
CA GLY A 85 -7.30 0.25 -14.24
C GLY A 85 -7.09 -1.14 -14.88
N LEU A 86 -6.12 -1.92 -14.41
CA LEU A 86 -5.75 -3.18 -15.04
C LEU A 86 -6.46 -4.38 -14.41
N SER A 87 -6.88 -5.33 -15.24
CA SER A 87 -7.31 -6.66 -14.80
C SER A 87 -6.10 -7.57 -14.51
N LEU A 88 -6.31 -8.65 -13.74
CA LEU A 88 -5.26 -9.65 -13.48
C LEU A 88 -4.70 -10.27 -14.77
N ILE A 89 -5.54 -10.46 -15.80
CA ILE A 89 -5.14 -10.99 -17.10
C ILE A 89 -4.18 -10.03 -17.80
N GLN A 90 -4.53 -8.74 -17.86
CA GLN A 90 -3.67 -7.72 -18.50
C GLN A 90 -2.32 -7.58 -17.80
N VAL A 91 -2.29 -7.69 -16.47
CA VAL A 91 -1.01 -7.68 -15.74
C VAL A 91 -0.21 -8.94 -16.03
N GLY A 92 -0.85 -10.11 -16.08
CA GLY A 92 -0.21 -11.35 -16.52
C GLY A 92 0.43 -11.21 -17.91
N GLU A 93 -0.30 -10.67 -18.89
CA GLU A 93 0.21 -10.42 -20.24
C GLU A 93 1.44 -9.51 -20.24
N ARG A 94 1.46 -8.45 -19.42
CA ARG A 94 2.63 -7.57 -19.24
C ARG A 94 3.82 -8.27 -18.60
N LEU A 95 3.58 -9.29 -17.77
CA LEU A 95 4.60 -10.17 -17.20
C LEU A 95 5.04 -11.28 -18.18
N GLY A 96 4.53 -11.29 -19.42
CA GLY A 96 4.79 -12.34 -20.39
C GLY A 96 4.11 -13.68 -20.06
N ASN A 97 3.14 -13.69 -19.14
CA ASN A 97 2.43 -14.88 -18.68
C ASN A 97 0.91 -14.67 -18.67
N ARG A 98 0.20 -15.31 -19.60
CA ARG A 98 -1.27 -15.17 -19.71
C ARG A 98 -2.07 -15.73 -18.52
N SER A 99 -1.43 -16.43 -17.58
CA SER A 99 -2.08 -16.94 -16.37
C SER A 99 -2.39 -15.80 -15.39
N PRO A 100 -3.67 -15.62 -14.97
CA PRO A 100 -4.02 -14.66 -13.93
C PRO A 100 -3.27 -14.88 -12.61
N ASN A 101 -2.83 -16.12 -12.35
CA ASN A 101 -2.12 -16.50 -11.15
C ASN A 101 -0.67 -15.97 -11.09
N ALA A 102 -0.09 -15.55 -12.22
CA ALA A 102 1.25 -14.98 -12.26
C ALA A 102 1.36 -13.72 -11.38
N TYR A 103 0.28 -12.94 -11.29
CA TYR A 103 0.17 -11.78 -10.42
C TYR A 103 -0.74 -12.03 -9.21
N GLY A 104 -1.87 -12.73 -9.42
CA GLY A 104 -2.92 -12.88 -8.40
C GLY A 104 -2.46 -13.55 -7.10
N ARG A 105 -1.47 -14.45 -7.14
CA ARG A 105 -0.92 -15.07 -5.92
C ARG A 105 -0.28 -14.06 -4.96
N TYR A 106 0.24 -12.95 -5.48
CA TYR A 106 0.87 -11.90 -4.68
C TYR A 106 -0.18 -10.96 -4.10
N GLU A 107 -1.21 -10.57 -4.86
CA GLU A 107 -2.34 -9.79 -4.33
C GLU A 107 -3.14 -10.54 -3.26
N GLN A 108 -3.09 -11.88 -3.26
CA GLN A 108 -3.74 -12.72 -2.26
C GLN A 108 -2.88 -12.97 -1.02
N GLY A 109 -1.64 -12.45 -0.97
CA GLY A 109 -0.71 -12.74 0.13
C GLY A 109 -0.25 -14.20 0.21
N LYS A 110 -0.56 -15.05 -0.79
CA LYS A 110 -0.16 -16.47 -0.81
C LYS A 110 1.33 -16.68 -1.08
N ALA A 111 2.02 -15.63 -1.52
CA ALA A 111 3.45 -15.65 -1.76
C ALA A 111 4.05 -14.28 -1.50
N SER A 112 5.22 -14.27 -0.86
CA SER A 112 6.04 -13.07 -0.73
C SER A 112 7.02 -13.00 -1.91
N PRO A 113 7.05 -11.89 -2.69
CA PRO A 113 7.98 -11.76 -3.80
C PRO A 113 9.40 -11.47 -3.30
N THR A 114 10.42 -11.94 -4.04
CA THR A 114 11.78 -11.40 -3.90
C THR A 114 11.80 -9.93 -4.32
N ILE A 115 12.82 -9.16 -3.93
CA ILE A 115 12.95 -7.75 -4.36
C ILE A 115 12.94 -7.63 -5.89
N ALA A 116 13.67 -8.51 -6.59
CA ALA A 116 13.70 -8.52 -8.05
C ALA A 116 12.31 -8.78 -8.65
N LYS A 117 11.55 -9.73 -8.09
CA LYS A 117 10.19 -10.00 -8.53
C LYS A 117 9.24 -8.87 -8.18
N LEU A 118 9.38 -8.23 -7.01
CA LEU A 118 8.58 -7.08 -6.62
C LEU A 118 8.73 -5.93 -7.63
N ASN A 119 9.96 -5.63 -8.04
CA ASN A 119 10.23 -4.62 -9.06
C ASN A 119 9.55 -4.95 -10.40
N GLU A 120 9.56 -6.22 -10.80
CA GLU A 120 8.88 -6.69 -12.02
C GLU A 120 7.36 -6.55 -11.91
N LEU A 121 6.76 -6.99 -10.79
CA LEU A 121 5.32 -6.87 -10.51
C LEU A 121 4.87 -5.41 -10.55
N VAL A 122 5.65 -4.51 -9.94
CA VAL A 122 5.35 -3.09 -9.88
C VAL A 122 5.47 -2.44 -11.26
N ARG A 123 6.53 -2.72 -12.02
CA ARG A 123 6.67 -2.22 -13.40
C ARG A 123 5.53 -2.68 -14.30
N ALA A 124 5.00 -3.89 -14.08
CA ALA A 124 3.86 -4.38 -14.84
C ALA A 124 2.57 -3.57 -14.59
N VAL A 125 2.37 -3.04 -13.37
CA VAL A 125 1.15 -2.27 -13.04
C VAL A 125 1.33 -0.78 -13.14
N ALA A 126 2.46 -0.23 -12.69
CA ALA A 126 2.76 1.18 -12.61
C ALA A 126 4.16 1.46 -13.18
N PRO A 127 4.34 1.38 -14.51
CA PRO A 127 5.65 1.49 -15.16
C PRO A 127 6.35 2.84 -14.91
N ASP A 128 5.56 3.91 -14.73
CA ASP A 128 6.06 5.27 -14.52
C ASP A 128 6.30 5.61 -13.04
N ARG A 129 6.04 4.67 -12.12
CA ARG A 129 6.26 4.89 -10.69
C ARG A 129 7.61 4.33 -10.26
N GLU A 130 8.43 5.19 -9.69
CA GLU A 130 9.61 4.78 -8.93
C GLU A 130 9.19 4.45 -7.49
N LEU A 131 9.37 3.20 -7.08
CA LEU A 131 9.09 2.79 -5.70
C LEU A 131 10.32 3.01 -4.82
N ALA A 132 10.17 3.88 -3.83
CA ALA A 132 11.10 3.97 -2.72
C ALA A 132 10.54 3.19 -1.52
N LEU A 133 10.98 1.94 -1.35
CA LEU A 133 10.69 1.13 -0.17
C LEU A 133 11.91 1.12 0.75
N SER A 134 11.71 1.41 2.03
CA SER A 134 12.71 1.16 3.06
C SER A 134 12.39 -0.19 3.70
N ILE A 135 13.32 -1.14 3.57
CA ILE A 135 13.23 -2.50 4.09
C ILE A 135 13.95 -2.58 5.44
#